data_AF-A0A316HWT0-F1
#
_entry.id   AF-A0A316HWT0-F1
#
_cell.length_a   1.000
_cell.length_b   1.000
_cell.length_c   1.000
_cell.angle_alpha   90.00
_cell.angle_beta   90.00
_cell.angle_gamma   90.00
#
_symmetry.space_group_name_H-M   'P 1'
#
loop_
_entity.id
_entity.type
_entity.pdbx_description
1 polymer ?
#
loop_
_entity_poly.entity_id
_entity_poly.type
_entity_poly.pdbx_seq_one_letter_code
_entity_poly.pdbx_strand_id
1 'polypeptide(L)'
;MIQPPIGDGSGTRRPDSDAADDHERHVEADEVEVTEAVEAALRYLDDPATALEVPDDAPAAVRVLLQAVAAARHDDAALEHLYAGEPVAQLPPLSDDPLAVALGLAPRQHTTVSGAALKAARQRANLKISQLAQKLTESGHEVRTGQLQRWEVAASVPVAPVLLADMADILRVNENSLLANTDAAGDLALTPRFRDLAKRWAALSGLTITAAQRFLLTKAALPARRGNAFDNDTALTALNAFVEEHERRGSKDR
;
A
#
# COMPACT_ATOMS: atom_id res chain seq x y z
N MET A 1 -34.68 -32.69 -64.12
CA MET A 1 -33.86 -33.60 -64.97
C MET A 1 -33.11 -32.72 -65.95
N ILE A 2 -31.78 -32.64 -66.07
CA ILE A 2 -30.67 -33.57 -65.80
C ILE A 2 -29.35 -32.74 -65.77
N GLN A 3 -28.41 -33.06 -64.85
CA GLN A 3 -26.96 -32.74 -64.83
C GLN A 3 -26.19 -33.71 -65.77
N PRO A 4 -24.84 -33.67 -65.94
CA PRO A 4 -23.83 -32.64 -66.22
C PRO A 4 -23.08 -33.05 -67.55
N PRO A 5 -21.76 -32.85 -67.84
CA PRO A 5 -20.59 -33.32 -67.05
C PRO A 5 -19.33 -32.41 -67.02
N ILE A 6 -18.40 -32.84 -66.16
CA ILE A 6 -17.05 -32.35 -65.85
C ILE A 6 -16.01 -32.94 -66.82
N GLY A 7 -14.91 -32.23 -67.08
CA GLY A 7 -13.72 -32.78 -67.77
C GLY A 7 -12.44 -31.99 -67.48
N ASP A 8 -11.54 -32.65 -66.74
CA ASP A 8 -10.17 -32.27 -66.35
C ASP A 8 -9.19 -32.11 -67.53
N GLY A 9 -8.09 -31.38 -67.30
CA GLY A 9 -6.96 -31.32 -68.26
C GLY A 9 -5.77 -30.48 -67.81
N SER A 10 -5.02 -30.97 -66.82
CA SER A 10 -3.75 -30.43 -66.30
C SER A 10 -2.64 -30.33 -67.36
N GLY A 11 -1.92 -29.20 -67.38
CA GLY A 11 -0.65 -29.02 -68.08
C GLY A 11 0.35 -28.27 -67.20
N THR A 12 1.22 -29.00 -66.52
CA THR A 12 2.27 -28.49 -65.64
C THR A 12 3.51 -28.04 -66.45
N ARG A 13 3.83 -26.73 -66.41
CA ARG A 13 5.18 -26.23 -66.72
C ARG A 13 6.05 -26.39 -65.47
N ARG A 14 7.22 -27.00 -65.61
CA ARG A 14 8.33 -26.89 -64.64
C ARG A 14 8.97 -25.50 -64.77
N PRO A 15 9.11 -24.71 -63.71
CA PRO A 15 10.24 -23.83 -63.51
C PRO A 15 11.28 -24.53 -62.60
N ASP A 16 12.36 -23.84 -62.29
CA ASP A 16 13.27 -24.10 -61.16
C ASP A 16 14.56 -24.88 -61.48
N SER A 17 15.62 -24.11 -61.68
CA SER A 17 17.01 -24.51 -61.40
C SER A 17 17.85 -23.35 -60.84
N ASP A 18 17.40 -22.10 -60.91
CA ASP A 18 18.21 -20.92 -60.53
C ASP A 18 17.78 -20.26 -59.20
N ALA A 19 16.55 -20.52 -58.73
CA ALA A 19 16.03 -19.91 -57.49
C ALA A 19 16.37 -20.68 -56.20
N ALA A 20 16.80 -21.94 -56.32
CA ALA A 20 17.15 -22.76 -55.16
C ALA A 20 18.53 -22.39 -54.59
N ASP A 21 19.49 -22.03 -55.45
CA ASP A 21 20.88 -21.76 -55.06
C ASP A 21 21.03 -20.40 -54.34
N ASP A 22 20.12 -19.45 -54.57
CA ASP A 22 20.11 -18.15 -53.88
C ASP A 22 19.43 -18.24 -52.49
N HIS A 23 18.53 -19.20 -52.30
CA HIS A 23 17.84 -19.40 -51.03
C HIS A 23 18.71 -20.13 -50.00
N GLU A 24 19.50 -21.13 -50.43
CA GLU A 24 20.43 -21.84 -49.55
C GLU A 24 21.55 -20.94 -49.01
N ARG A 25 22.08 -20.02 -49.84
CA ARG A 25 23.12 -19.07 -49.41
C ARG A 25 22.62 -18.03 -48.41
N HIS A 26 21.36 -17.61 -48.50
CA HIS A 26 20.78 -16.69 -47.51
C HIS A 26 20.53 -17.37 -46.16
N VAL A 27 20.12 -18.64 -46.17
CA VAL A 27 19.89 -19.39 -44.92
C VAL A 27 21.22 -19.69 -44.20
N GLU A 28 22.28 -20.06 -44.92
CA GLU A 28 23.61 -20.28 -44.31
C GLU A 28 24.20 -18.99 -43.71
N ALA A 29 23.98 -17.83 -44.34
CA ALA A 29 24.45 -16.55 -43.79
C ALA A 29 23.71 -16.16 -42.50
N ASP A 30 22.40 -16.39 -42.44
CA ASP A 30 21.58 -16.11 -41.25
C ASP A 30 21.95 -17.05 -40.07
N GLU A 31 22.26 -18.32 -40.32
CA GLU A 31 22.67 -19.26 -39.27
C GLU A 31 24.05 -18.91 -38.67
N VAL A 32 24.99 -18.43 -39.50
CA VAL A 32 26.30 -17.97 -39.04
C VAL A 32 26.15 -16.72 -38.16
N GLU A 33 25.28 -15.77 -38.53
CA GLU A 33 25.01 -14.56 -37.76
C GLU A 33 24.39 -14.88 -36.38
N VAL A 34 23.45 -15.83 -36.31
CA VAL A 34 22.83 -16.25 -35.06
C VAL A 34 23.83 -16.97 -34.15
N THR A 35 24.68 -17.83 -34.71
CA THR A 35 25.68 -18.56 -33.93
C THR A 35 26.71 -17.61 -33.31
N GLU A 36 27.17 -16.62 -34.08
CA GLU A 36 28.08 -15.58 -33.60
C GLU A 36 27.45 -14.71 -32.50
N ALA A 37 26.15 -14.39 -32.64
CA ALA A 37 25.40 -13.66 -31.62
C ALA A 37 25.30 -14.43 -30.30
N VAL A 38 25.01 -15.74 -30.36
CA VAL A 38 24.92 -16.59 -29.17
C VAL A 38 26.29 -16.71 -28.50
N GLU A 39 27.37 -16.91 -29.25
CA GLU A 39 28.71 -17.01 -28.68
C GLU A 39 29.15 -15.70 -28.01
N ALA A 40 28.86 -14.55 -28.62
CA ALA A 40 29.11 -13.24 -28.03
C ALA A 40 28.33 -13.04 -26.72
N ALA A 41 27.05 -13.46 -26.68
CA ALA A 41 26.22 -13.39 -25.49
C ALA A 41 26.72 -14.28 -24.35
N LEU A 42 27.17 -15.51 -24.68
CA LEU A 42 27.78 -16.42 -23.69
C LEU A 42 29.07 -15.85 -23.13
N ARG A 43 29.93 -15.25 -23.98
CA ARG A 43 31.17 -14.58 -23.53
C ARG A 43 30.88 -13.39 -22.60
N TYR A 44 29.84 -12.60 -22.89
CA TYR A 44 29.39 -11.50 -22.01
C TYR A 44 28.88 -12.00 -20.65
N LEU A 45 28.22 -13.16 -20.61
CA LEU A 45 27.76 -13.76 -19.36
C LEU A 45 28.94 -14.19 -18.47
N ASP A 46 29.98 -14.76 -19.07
CA ASP A 46 31.18 -15.25 -18.38
C ASP A 46 32.10 -14.12 -17.87
N ASP A 47 32.39 -13.09 -18.68
CA ASP A 47 33.17 -11.91 -18.27
C ASP A 47 32.58 -10.60 -18.83
N PRO A 48 31.74 -9.91 -18.04
CA PRO A 48 31.08 -8.68 -18.49
C PRO A 48 32.05 -7.49 -18.60
N ALA A 49 33.22 -7.55 -17.98
CA ALA A 49 34.19 -6.45 -18.00
C ALA A 49 34.96 -6.38 -19.32
N THR A 50 35.13 -7.50 -20.02
CA THR A 50 35.74 -7.56 -21.36
C THR A 50 34.72 -7.34 -22.49
N ALA A 51 33.43 -7.53 -22.23
CA ALA A 51 32.39 -7.60 -23.26
C ALA A 51 31.63 -6.29 -23.54
N LEU A 52 32.10 -5.16 -22.97
CA LEU A 52 31.56 -3.82 -23.22
C LEU A 52 32.04 -3.19 -24.53
N GLU A 53 33.08 -3.76 -25.16
CA GLU A 53 33.53 -3.35 -26.50
C GLU A 53 32.78 -4.17 -27.55
N VAL A 54 31.50 -3.86 -27.77
CA VAL A 54 30.78 -4.36 -28.94
C VAL A 54 31.25 -3.54 -30.14
N PRO A 55 31.92 -4.13 -31.14
CA PRO A 55 32.36 -3.39 -32.32
C PRO A 55 31.15 -2.76 -33.03
N ASP A 56 31.25 -1.51 -33.48
CA ASP A 56 30.15 -0.80 -34.15
C ASP A 56 29.68 -1.50 -35.44
N ASP A 57 30.55 -2.34 -36.02
CA ASP A 57 30.31 -3.19 -37.19
C ASP A 57 29.68 -4.56 -36.85
N ALA A 58 29.35 -4.81 -35.58
CA ALA A 58 28.71 -6.07 -35.19
C ALA A 58 27.35 -6.27 -35.88
N PRO A 59 27.03 -7.52 -36.29
CA PRO A 59 25.73 -7.84 -36.87
C PRO A 59 24.56 -7.44 -35.95
N ALA A 60 23.40 -7.18 -36.54
CA ALA A 60 22.27 -6.62 -35.81
C ALA A 60 21.74 -7.59 -34.74
N ALA A 61 21.75 -8.89 -35.03
CA ALA A 61 21.34 -9.92 -34.08
C ALA A 61 22.22 -9.94 -32.83
N VAL A 62 23.54 -9.78 -32.99
CA VAL A 62 24.52 -9.73 -31.89
C VAL A 62 24.21 -8.57 -30.95
N ARG A 63 23.96 -7.38 -31.50
CA ARG A 63 23.67 -6.17 -30.72
C ARG A 63 22.36 -6.28 -29.94
N VAL A 64 21.30 -6.79 -30.57
CA VAL A 64 20.00 -6.97 -29.92
C VAL A 64 20.10 -7.98 -28.78
N LEU A 65 20.79 -9.10 -29.01
CA LEU A 65 20.94 -10.13 -27.99
C LEU A 65 21.78 -9.64 -26.80
N LEU A 66 22.89 -8.93 -27.05
CA LEU A 66 23.72 -8.35 -25.97
C LEU A 66 22.97 -7.27 -25.17
N GLN A 67 22.17 -6.43 -25.83
CA GLN A 67 21.31 -5.45 -25.15
C GLN A 67 20.27 -6.14 -24.25
N ALA A 68 19.63 -7.21 -24.73
CA ALA A 68 18.65 -7.96 -23.95
C ALA A 68 19.30 -8.65 -22.73
N VAL A 69 20.48 -9.25 -22.91
CA VAL A 69 21.24 -9.89 -21.83
C VAL A 69 21.75 -8.87 -20.81
N ALA A 70 22.23 -7.71 -21.26
CA ALA A 70 22.64 -6.62 -20.37
C ALA A 70 21.47 -6.05 -19.56
N ALA A 71 20.29 -5.88 -20.17
CA ALA A 71 19.08 -5.42 -19.48
C ALA A 71 18.63 -6.43 -18.41
N ALA A 72 18.57 -7.73 -18.75
CA ALA A 72 18.21 -8.78 -17.81
C ALA A 72 19.19 -8.85 -16.61
N ARG A 73 20.49 -8.66 -16.85
CA ARG A 73 21.49 -8.65 -15.77
C ARG A 73 21.38 -7.41 -14.88
N HIS A 74 20.95 -6.28 -15.41
CA HIS A 74 20.72 -5.08 -14.60
C HIS A 74 19.55 -5.28 -13.61
N ASP A 75 18.52 -6.02 -14.03
CA ASP A 75 17.41 -6.42 -13.17
C ASP A 75 17.85 -7.43 -12.08
N ASP A 76 18.73 -8.39 -12.42
CA ASP A 76 19.30 -9.32 -11.44
C ASP A 76 20.25 -8.65 -10.43
N ALA A 77 21.03 -7.64 -10.86
CA ALA A 77 21.86 -6.85 -9.95
C ALA A 77 21.00 -6.03 -8.96
N ALA A 78 19.84 -5.53 -9.41
CA ALA A 78 18.87 -4.88 -8.52
C ALA A 78 18.30 -5.87 -7.48
N LEU A 79 18.13 -7.14 -7.86
CA LEU A 79 17.78 -8.23 -6.95
C LEU A 79 18.91 -8.53 -5.95
N GLU A 80 20.17 -8.58 -6.36
CA GLU A 80 21.29 -8.74 -5.43
C GLU A 80 21.38 -7.58 -4.42
N HIS A 81 21.12 -6.33 -4.84
CA HIS A 81 21.04 -5.18 -3.94
C HIS A 81 19.89 -5.29 -2.92
N LEU A 82 18.75 -5.89 -3.30
CA LEU A 82 17.64 -6.20 -2.40
C LEU A 82 18.02 -7.25 -1.32
N TYR A 83 18.90 -8.19 -1.64
CA TYR A 83 19.39 -9.21 -0.70
C TYR A 83 20.61 -8.78 0.13
N ALA A 84 21.37 -7.79 -0.34
CA ALA A 84 22.57 -7.29 0.33
C ALA A 84 22.32 -6.37 1.54
N GLY A 85 21.05 -6.04 1.85
CA GLY A 85 20.68 -5.27 3.05
C GLY A 85 21.02 -3.77 2.99
N GLU A 86 21.33 -3.24 1.80
CA GLU A 86 21.34 -1.80 1.54
C GLU A 86 19.94 -1.23 1.77
N PRO A 87 19.79 -0.01 2.33
CA PRO A 87 18.50 0.55 2.65
C PRO A 87 17.73 0.86 1.37
N VAL A 88 16.91 -0.10 0.94
CA VAL A 88 15.86 0.10 -0.06
C VAL A 88 15.10 1.35 0.36
N ALA A 89 14.94 2.30 -0.57
CA ALA A 89 14.13 3.49 -0.38
C ALA A 89 12.86 3.07 0.37
N GLN A 90 12.67 3.62 1.58
CA GLN A 90 11.68 3.15 2.57
C GLN A 90 10.40 2.75 1.85
N LEU A 91 10.15 1.43 1.77
CA LEU A 91 8.90 0.97 1.19
C LEU A 91 7.78 1.67 1.95
N PRO A 92 6.77 2.23 1.25
CA PRO A 92 5.63 2.81 1.92
C PRO A 92 5.06 1.77 2.89
N PRO A 93 4.59 2.19 4.08
CA PRO A 93 3.87 1.30 4.97
C PRO A 93 2.81 0.50 4.17
N LEU A 94 2.56 -0.76 4.51
CA LEU A 94 1.60 -1.61 3.77
C LEU A 94 0.20 -0.99 3.63
N SER A 95 -0.16 -0.06 4.51
CA SER A 95 -1.40 0.74 4.44
C SER A 95 -1.43 1.74 3.28
N ASP A 96 -0.25 2.19 2.83
CA ASP A 96 -0.03 3.29 1.91
C ASP A 96 0.58 2.81 0.58
N ASP A 97 0.89 1.51 0.50
CA ASP A 97 1.38 0.85 -0.72
C ASP A 97 0.20 0.55 -1.67
N PRO A 98 0.13 1.19 -2.86
CA PRO A 98 -0.96 0.99 -3.81
C PRO A 98 -1.03 -0.45 -4.34
N LEU A 99 0.09 -1.16 -4.43
CA LEU A 99 0.13 -2.58 -4.83
C LEU A 99 -0.40 -3.47 -3.71
N ALA A 100 -0.01 -3.22 -2.46
CA ALA A 100 -0.55 -3.95 -1.32
C ALA A 100 -2.07 -3.75 -1.16
N VAL A 101 -2.58 -2.56 -1.45
CA VAL A 101 -4.02 -2.27 -1.48
C VAL A 101 -4.70 -3.03 -2.62
N ALA A 102 -4.16 -2.99 -3.84
CA ALA A 102 -4.73 -3.67 -5.00
C ALA A 102 -4.75 -5.20 -4.85
N LEU A 103 -3.73 -5.77 -4.19
CA LEU A 103 -3.61 -7.20 -3.91
C LEU A 103 -4.35 -7.63 -2.62
N GLY A 104 -4.97 -6.70 -1.89
CA GLY A 104 -5.66 -6.98 -0.63
C GLY A 104 -4.74 -7.42 0.52
N LEU A 105 -3.45 -7.12 0.43
CA LEU A 105 -2.41 -7.41 1.41
C LEU A 105 -2.31 -6.34 2.50
N ALA A 106 -2.85 -5.13 2.23
CA ALA A 106 -3.03 -4.12 3.25
C ALA A 106 -3.98 -4.64 4.35
N PRO A 107 -3.66 -4.46 5.65
CA PRO A 107 -4.59 -4.75 6.73
C PRO A 107 -5.91 -4.04 6.41
N ARG A 108 -7.03 -4.78 6.35
CA ARG A 108 -8.35 -4.18 6.11
C ARG A 108 -8.53 -3.08 7.14
N GLN A 109 -8.42 -1.82 6.69
CA GLN A 109 -8.50 -0.68 7.57
C GLN A 109 -9.94 -0.63 8.07
N HIS A 110 -10.16 -1.22 9.25
CA HIS A 110 -11.40 -1.03 9.97
C HIS A 110 -11.38 0.39 10.47
N THR A 111 -12.16 1.24 9.82
CA THR A 111 -12.33 2.59 10.26
C THR A 111 -13.05 2.59 11.60
N THR A 112 -12.55 3.35 12.57
CA THR A 112 -13.16 3.39 13.89
C THR A 112 -14.17 4.52 13.95
N VAL A 113 -15.40 4.20 14.35
CA VAL A 113 -16.49 5.18 14.55
C VAL A 113 -16.59 5.54 16.02
N SER A 114 -16.76 6.82 16.32
CA SER A 114 -17.05 7.31 17.67
C SER A 114 -18.52 7.09 18.00
N GLY A 115 -18.81 6.33 19.06
CA GLY A 115 -20.19 6.11 19.51
C GLY A 115 -20.90 7.40 19.91
N ALA A 116 -20.16 8.33 20.52
CA ALA A 116 -20.69 9.65 20.88
C ALA A 116 -21.03 10.49 19.65
N ALA A 117 -20.16 10.49 18.63
CA ALA A 117 -20.41 11.21 17.38
C ALA A 117 -21.60 10.60 16.62
N LEU A 118 -21.68 9.27 16.54
CA LEU A 118 -22.79 8.54 15.93
C LEU A 118 -24.13 8.88 16.60
N LYS A 119 -24.17 8.83 17.94
CA LYS A 119 -25.35 9.19 18.72
C LYS A 119 -25.77 10.64 18.47
N ALA A 120 -24.82 11.58 18.49
CA ALA A 120 -25.08 12.99 18.26
C ALA A 120 -25.59 13.25 16.83
N ALA A 121 -24.97 12.62 15.82
CA ALA A 121 -25.41 12.72 14.43
C ALA A 121 -26.83 12.17 14.23
N ARG A 122 -27.12 10.98 14.80
CA ARG A 122 -28.48 10.41 14.77
C ARG A 122 -29.51 11.32 15.42
N GLN A 123 -29.18 11.88 16.59
CA GLN A 123 -30.07 12.81 17.29
C GLN A 123 -30.32 14.09 16.48
N ARG A 124 -29.29 14.66 15.84
CA ARG A 124 -29.45 15.81 14.94
C ARG A 124 -30.30 15.49 13.71
N ALA A 125 -30.19 14.27 13.19
CA ALA A 125 -31.02 13.78 12.09
C ALA A 125 -32.45 13.42 12.52
N ASN A 126 -32.80 13.56 13.81
CA ASN A 126 -34.10 13.18 14.38
C ASN A 126 -34.54 11.73 14.10
N LEU A 127 -33.57 10.81 13.96
CA LEU A 127 -33.84 9.41 13.71
C LEU A 127 -33.87 8.59 15.00
N LYS A 128 -34.83 7.68 15.12
CA LYS A 128 -34.78 6.62 16.14
C LYS A 128 -33.69 5.62 15.79
N ILE A 129 -33.10 4.98 16.78
CA ILE A 129 -32.05 3.98 16.57
C ILE A 129 -32.54 2.77 15.75
N SER A 130 -33.82 2.39 15.90
CA SER A 130 -34.46 1.36 15.08
C SER A 130 -34.63 1.79 13.62
N GLN A 131 -34.87 3.08 13.35
CA GLN A 131 -34.99 3.61 11.99
C GLN A 131 -33.64 3.64 11.29
N LEU A 132 -32.57 3.98 12.01
CA LEU A 132 -31.21 3.90 11.47
C LEU A 132 -30.83 2.44 11.14
N ALA A 133 -31.13 1.50 12.04
CA ALA A 133 -30.92 0.06 11.81
C ALA A 133 -31.67 -0.43 10.56
N GLN A 134 -32.94 -0.03 10.43
CA GLN A 134 -33.77 -0.39 9.27
C GLN A 134 -33.17 0.16 7.97
N LYS A 135 -32.78 1.44 7.93
CA LYS A 135 -32.20 2.06 6.73
C LYS A 135 -30.86 1.42 6.32
N LEU A 136 -30.03 1.05 7.29
CA LEU A 136 -28.78 0.31 7.01
C LEU A 136 -29.07 -1.09 6.48
N THR A 137 -30.10 -1.76 7.01
CA THR A 137 -30.57 -3.06 6.48
C THR A 137 -31.11 -2.94 5.05
N GLU A 138 -31.88 -1.90 4.77
CA GLU A 138 -32.37 -1.59 3.41
C GLU A 138 -31.22 -1.32 2.43
N SER A 139 -30.08 -0.83 2.93
CA SER A 139 -28.85 -0.59 2.15
C SER A 139 -27.97 -1.85 2.03
N GLY A 140 -28.43 -3.01 2.52
CA GLY A 140 -27.74 -4.30 2.36
C GLY A 140 -26.84 -4.71 3.54
N HIS A 141 -26.82 -3.94 4.64
CA HIS A 141 -26.01 -4.27 5.82
C HIS A 141 -26.80 -5.02 6.88
N GLU A 142 -26.29 -6.15 7.38
CA GLU A 142 -26.93 -6.86 8.49
C GLU A 142 -26.64 -6.18 9.84
N VAL A 143 -27.33 -5.06 10.12
CA VAL A 143 -27.16 -4.28 11.37
C VAL A 143 -28.42 -4.31 12.21
N ARG A 144 -28.30 -4.83 13.44
CA ARG A 144 -29.43 -4.90 14.38
C ARG A 144 -29.51 -3.66 15.28
N THR A 145 -30.72 -3.30 15.71
CA THR A 145 -30.94 -2.18 16.64
C THR A 145 -30.09 -2.28 17.91
N GLY A 146 -30.01 -3.47 18.53
CA GLY A 146 -29.20 -3.69 19.73
C GLY A 146 -27.69 -3.57 19.48
N GLN A 147 -27.23 -3.82 18.25
CA GLN A 147 -25.84 -3.62 17.85
C GLN A 147 -25.51 -2.13 17.74
N LEU A 148 -26.36 -1.35 17.06
CA LEU A 148 -26.22 0.12 17.01
C LEU A 148 -26.26 0.74 18.40
N GLN A 149 -27.11 0.25 19.30
CA GLN A 149 -27.15 0.74 20.67
C GLN A 149 -25.84 0.50 21.41
N ARG A 150 -25.23 -0.68 21.24
CA ARG A 150 -23.88 -0.94 21.77
C ARG A 150 -22.84 -0.03 21.14
N TRP A 151 -22.98 0.28 19.85
CA TRP A 151 -22.06 1.19 19.16
C TRP A 151 -22.14 2.62 19.68
N GLU A 152 -23.34 3.15 19.94
CA GLU A 152 -23.52 4.49 20.52
C GLU A 152 -22.97 4.62 21.95
N VAL A 153 -22.84 3.52 22.68
CA VAL A 153 -22.28 3.50 24.04
C VAL A 153 -20.76 3.26 24.04
N ALA A 154 -20.23 2.59 23.01
CA ALA A 154 -18.81 2.32 22.89
C ALA A 154 -18.02 3.59 22.52
N ALA A 155 -16.80 3.72 23.06
CA ALA A 155 -15.94 4.87 22.76
C ALA A 155 -15.48 4.88 21.29
N SER A 156 -15.13 3.70 20.76
CA SER A 156 -14.72 3.49 19.38
C SER A 156 -15.16 2.12 18.91
N VAL A 157 -15.72 2.03 17.71
CA VAL A 157 -16.17 0.78 17.10
C VAL A 157 -15.52 0.59 15.74
N PRO A 158 -14.80 -0.52 15.50
CA PRO A 158 -14.34 -0.84 14.15
C PRO A 158 -15.54 -1.17 13.26
N VAL A 159 -15.69 -0.45 12.17
CA VAL A 159 -16.71 -0.69 11.14
C VAL A 159 -16.04 -0.80 9.76
N ALA A 160 -16.72 -1.43 8.81
CA ALA A 160 -16.27 -1.43 7.42
C ALA A 160 -16.40 -0.02 6.82
N PRO A 161 -15.47 0.43 5.95
CA PRO A 161 -15.57 1.75 5.31
C PRO A 161 -16.88 1.98 4.55
N VAL A 162 -17.38 0.95 3.85
CA VAL A 162 -18.68 1.03 3.14
C VAL A 162 -19.83 1.29 4.11
N LEU A 163 -19.82 0.64 5.28
CA LEU A 163 -20.84 0.85 6.29
C LEU A 163 -20.77 2.25 6.90
N LEU A 164 -19.57 2.81 7.05
CA LEU A 164 -19.37 4.20 7.49
C LEU A 164 -19.95 5.19 6.47
N ALA A 165 -19.66 5.01 5.18
CA ALA A 165 -20.19 5.85 4.11
C ALA A 165 -21.73 5.86 4.12
N ASP A 166 -22.35 4.69 4.18
CA ASP A 166 -23.82 4.58 4.22
C ASP A 166 -24.41 5.18 5.50
N MET A 167 -23.74 5.06 6.65
CA MET A 167 -24.14 5.76 7.87
C MET A 167 -24.09 7.28 7.69
N ALA A 168 -23.00 7.79 7.11
CA ALA A 168 -22.80 9.22 6.89
C ALA A 168 -23.88 9.78 5.95
N ASP A 169 -24.19 9.06 4.87
CA ASP A 169 -25.23 9.42 3.90
C ASP A 169 -26.63 9.42 4.53
N ILE A 170 -26.99 8.36 5.27
CA ILE A 170 -28.28 8.27 5.96
C ILE A 170 -28.44 9.40 6.98
N LEU A 171 -27.36 9.73 7.70
CA LEU A 171 -27.34 10.76 8.73
C LEU A 171 -27.12 12.17 8.18
N ARG A 172 -26.81 12.30 6.88
CA ARG A 172 -26.46 13.56 6.19
C ARG A 172 -25.33 14.32 6.89
N VAL A 173 -24.29 13.60 7.26
CA VAL A 173 -23.06 14.15 7.85
C VAL A 173 -21.85 13.75 7.03
N ASN A 174 -20.73 14.45 7.20
CA ASN A 174 -19.47 14.02 6.60
C ASN A 174 -18.92 12.79 7.34
N GLU A 175 -18.38 11.79 6.63
CA GLU A 175 -17.78 10.58 7.22
C GLU A 175 -16.76 10.89 8.32
N ASN A 176 -15.91 11.91 8.09
CA ASN A 176 -14.89 12.34 9.05
C ASN A 176 -15.47 12.79 10.39
N SER A 177 -16.72 13.25 10.40
CA SER A 177 -17.40 13.66 11.64
C SER A 177 -17.84 12.47 12.51
N LEU A 178 -17.93 11.27 11.94
CA LEU A 178 -18.30 10.04 12.64
C LEU A 178 -17.06 9.27 13.13
N LEU A 179 -15.87 9.60 12.64
CA LEU A 179 -14.64 8.91 13.00
C LEU A 179 -14.28 9.09 14.48
N ALA A 180 -13.86 8.01 15.11
CA ALA A 180 -13.14 8.09 16.37
C ALA A 180 -11.74 8.61 16.04
N ASN A 181 -11.40 9.77 16.62
CA ASN A 181 -10.13 10.45 16.41
C ASN A 181 -9.00 9.62 17.06
N THR A 182 -8.56 8.58 16.36
CA THR A 182 -7.51 7.64 16.79
C THR A 182 -6.13 8.14 16.34
N ASP A 183 -6.08 8.92 15.26
CA ASP A 183 -4.86 9.58 14.78
C ASP A 183 -4.47 10.82 15.59
N ALA A 184 -5.40 11.41 16.34
CA ALA A 184 -5.09 12.59 17.16
C ALA A 184 -4.05 12.31 18.26
N ALA A 185 -3.90 11.06 18.71
CA ALA A 185 -2.79 10.66 19.57
C ALA A 185 -1.44 10.63 18.83
N GLY A 186 -1.45 10.27 17.54
CA GLY A 186 -0.29 10.40 16.65
C GLY A 186 0.08 11.86 16.40
N ASP A 187 -0.91 12.70 16.06
CA ASP A 187 -0.71 14.14 15.86
C ASP A 187 -0.19 14.83 17.13
N LEU A 188 -0.72 14.46 18.31
CA LEU A 188 -0.23 14.94 19.59
C LEU A 188 1.26 14.62 19.76
N ALA A 189 1.70 13.41 19.38
CA ALA A 189 3.08 12.97 19.49
C ALA A 189 4.05 13.79 18.63
N LEU A 190 3.58 14.35 17.51
CA LEU A 190 4.36 15.19 16.61
C LEU A 190 4.58 16.61 17.15
N THR A 191 3.72 17.07 18.07
CA THR A 191 3.82 18.42 18.62
C THR A 191 5.11 18.64 19.42
N PRO A 192 5.79 19.81 19.30
CA PRO A 192 6.96 20.12 20.11
C PRO A 192 6.67 20.07 21.63
N ARG A 193 5.51 20.59 22.04
CA ARG A 193 5.08 20.62 23.45
C ARG A 193 4.97 19.22 24.04
N PHE A 194 4.43 18.25 23.30
CA PHE A 194 4.38 16.87 23.77
C PHE A 194 5.77 16.24 23.90
N ARG A 195 6.66 16.48 22.94
CA ARG A 195 8.05 15.98 23.01
C ARG A 195 8.78 16.52 24.23
N ASP A 196 8.57 17.78 24.60
CA ASP A 196 9.17 18.37 25.79
C ASP A 196 8.60 17.77 27.08
N LEU A 197 7.28 17.52 27.14
CA LEU A 197 6.66 16.81 28.26
C LEU A 197 7.20 15.38 28.41
N ALA A 198 7.40 14.66 27.30
CA ALA A 198 7.96 13.32 27.33
C ALA A 198 9.41 13.29 27.81
N LYS A 199 10.23 14.29 27.44
CA LYS A 199 11.60 14.44 27.97
C LYS A 199 11.59 14.70 29.48
N ARG A 200 10.73 15.61 29.95
CA ARG A 200 10.57 15.91 31.39
C ARG A 200 10.14 14.68 32.17
N TRP A 201 9.14 13.95 31.67
CA TRP A 201 8.67 12.72 32.28
C TRP A 201 9.74 11.62 32.29
N ALA A 202 10.49 11.45 31.19
CA ALA A 202 11.60 10.50 31.12
C ALA A 202 12.67 10.78 32.19
N ALA A 203 13.06 12.05 32.34
CA ALA A 203 14.02 12.48 33.36
C ALA A 203 13.51 12.25 34.79
N LEU A 204 12.21 12.45 35.03
CA LEU A 204 11.59 12.26 36.34
C LEU A 204 11.42 10.77 36.71
N SER A 205 11.03 9.94 35.75
CA SER A 205 10.67 8.53 35.96
C SER A 205 11.82 7.55 35.73
N GLY A 206 12.98 8.01 35.27
CA GLY A 206 14.12 7.17 34.92
C GLY A 206 13.86 6.25 33.71
N LEU A 207 12.84 6.56 32.90
CA LEU A 207 12.47 5.80 31.72
C LEU A 207 13.18 6.34 30.47
N THR A 208 13.27 5.51 29.42
CA THR A 208 13.68 5.99 28.10
C THR A 208 12.62 6.95 27.54
N ILE A 209 13.04 7.88 26.67
CA ILE A 209 12.14 8.87 26.06
C ILE A 209 10.99 8.18 25.32
N THR A 210 11.27 7.10 24.59
CA THR A 210 10.25 6.31 23.88
C THR A 210 9.24 5.67 24.83
N ALA A 211 9.68 5.13 25.97
CA ALA A 211 8.79 4.56 26.99
C ALA A 211 7.94 5.65 27.66
N ALA A 212 8.54 6.81 27.94
CA ALA A 212 7.84 7.99 28.46
C ALA A 212 6.76 8.50 27.49
N GLN A 213 7.07 8.60 26.20
CA GLN A 213 6.10 8.97 25.16
C GLN A 213 4.91 8.01 25.12
N ARG A 214 5.17 6.69 25.07
CA ARG A 214 4.11 5.66 25.07
C ARG A 214 3.22 5.75 26.30
N PHE A 215 3.82 5.99 27.46
CA PHE A 215 3.07 6.17 28.70
C PHE A 215 2.16 7.40 28.65
N LEU A 216 2.71 8.56 28.25
CA LEU A 216 1.93 9.80 28.16
C LEU A 216 0.84 9.72 27.09
N LEU A 217 1.09 9.09 25.93
CA LEU A 217 0.07 8.85 24.91
C LEU A 217 -1.08 7.97 25.43
N THR A 218 -0.74 6.92 26.19
CA THR A 218 -1.75 6.07 26.82
C THR A 218 -2.61 6.85 27.81
N LYS A 219 -2.00 7.78 28.56
CA LYS A 219 -2.72 8.68 29.47
C LYS A 219 -3.56 9.72 28.74
N ALA A 220 -3.04 10.30 27.66
CA ALA A 220 -3.74 11.27 26.83
C ALA A 220 -4.99 10.67 26.18
N ALA A 221 -4.96 9.39 25.84
CA ALA A 221 -6.09 8.68 25.22
C ALA A 221 -7.21 8.29 26.22
N LEU A 222 -7.00 8.41 27.55
CA LEU A 222 -8.00 8.01 28.55
C LEU A 222 -9.31 8.82 28.47
N PRO A 223 -9.30 10.15 28.30
CA PRO A 223 -10.52 10.95 28.09
C PRO A 223 -11.26 10.60 26.79
N ALA A 224 -10.53 10.34 25.68
CA ALA A 224 -11.14 9.85 24.44
C ALA A 224 -11.83 8.50 24.64
N ARG A 225 -11.23 7.60 25.41
CA ARG A 225 -11.83 6.31 25.79
C ARG A 225 -13.10 6.43 26.67
N ARG A 226 -13.38 7.63 27.20
CA ARG A 226 -14.61 7.94 27.97
C ARG A 226 -15.69 8.64 27.14
N GLY A 227 -15.50 8.76 25.83
CA GLY A 227 -16.51 9.31 24.91
C GLY A 227 -16.51 10.83 24.78
N ASN A 228 -15.49 11.52 25.30
CA ASN A 228 -15.27 12.93 25.00
C ASN A 228 -14.52 13.08 23.67
N ALA A 229 -14.86 14.11 22.89
CA ALA A 229 -14.07 14.49 21.72
C ALA A 229 -12.61 14.73 22.13
N PHE A 230 -11.67 14.12 21.42
CA PHE A 230 -10.25 14.30 21.70
C PHE A 230 -9.81 15.66 21.17
N ASP A 231 -9.39 16.54 22.08
CA ASP A 231 -8.84 17.85 21.78
C ASP A 231 -7.37 17.87 22.22
N ASN A 232 -6.48 18.18 21.28
CA ASN A 232 -5.03 18.18 21.47
C ASN A 232 -4.61 19.21 22.53
N ASP A 233 -5.22 20.40 22.54
CA ASP A 233 -4.85 21.47 23.48
C ASP A 233 -5.30 21.14 24.91
N THR A 234 -6.50 20.61 25.06
CA THR A 234 -6.98 20.08 26.34
C THR A 234 -6.12 18.92 26.83
N ALA A 235 -5.73 17.99 25.94
CA ALA A 235 -4.86 16.87 26.28
C ALA A 235 -3.46 17.34 26.71
N LEU A 236 -2.83 18.27 25.99
CA LEU A 236 -1.53 18.85 26.36
C LEU A 236 -1.59 19.57 27.71
N THR A 237 -2.66 20.32 27.95
CA THR A 237 -2.87 21.03 29.22
C THR A 237 -2.99 20.05 30.39
N ALA A 238 -3.77 18.98 30.23
CA ALA A 238 -3.93 17.95 31.24
C ALA A 238 -2.62 17.17 31.50
N LEU A 239 -1.86 16.84 30.44
CA LEU A 239 -0.56 16.17 30.58
C LEU A 239 0.48 17.06 31.26
N ASN A 240 0.51 18.36 30.95
CA ASN A 240 1.43 19.29 31.61
C ASN A 240 1.15 19.38 33.12
N ALA A 241 -0.13 19.55 33.51
CA ALA A 241 -0.51 19.57 34.92
C ALA A 241 -0.15 18.26 35.64
N PHE A 242 -0.30 17.11 34.97
CA PHE A 242 0.10 15.81 35.50
C PHE A 242 1.62 15.70 35.74
N VAL A 243 2.43 16.14 34.78
CA VAL A 243 3.90 16.13 34.91
C VAL A 243 4.35 17.09 36.02
N GLU A 244 3.79 18.31 36.07
CA GLU A 244 4.10 19.31 37.11
C GLU A 244 3.79 18.83 38.52
N GLU A 245 2.65 18.16 38.73
CA GLU A 245 2.29 17.59 40.03
C GLU A 245 3.29 16.52 40.48
N HIS A 246 3.73 15.67 39.55
CA HIS A 246 4.71 14.64 39.83
C HIS A 246 6.11 15.20 40.07
N GLU A 247 6.50 16.26 39.37
CA GLU A 247 7.75 17.00 39.63
C GLU A 247 7.74 17.63 41.02
N ARG A 248 6.61 18.24 41.45
CA ARG A 248 6.47 18.79 42.80
C ARG A 248 6.59 17.74 43.89
N ARG A 249 6.05 16.53 43.66
CA ARG A 249 6.16 15.41 44.62
C ARG A 249 7.58 14.84 44.68
N GLY A 250 8.21 14.63 43.51
CA GLY A 250 9.59 14.15 43.44
C GLY A 250 10.62 15.13 44.02
N SER A 251 10.31 16.44 44.04
CA SER A 251 11.13 17.47 44.67
C SER A 251 10.95 17.58 46.19
N LYS A 252 9.92 16.95 46.77
CA LYS A 252 9.63 17.01 48.22
C LYS A 252 10.26 15.84 49.00
N ASP A 253 10.61 14.76 48.31
CA ASP A 253 11.24 13.55 48.87
C ASP A 253 12.77 13.52 48.69
N ARG A 254 13.40 14.64 48.30
CA ARG A 254 14.87 14.85 48.31
C ARG A 254 15.25 15.91 49.32
#